data_AF-A0A940HE15-F1
#
_entry.id   AF-A0A940HE15-F1
#
_cell.length_a   1.000
_cell.length_b   1.000
_cell.length_c   1.000
_cell.angle_alpha   90.00
_cell.angle_beta   90.00
_cell.angle_gamma   90.00
#
_symmetry.space_group_name_H-M   'P 1'
#
loop_
_entity.id
_entity.type
_entity.pdbx_description
1 polymer ?
#
loop_
_entity_poly.entity_id
_entity_poly.type
_entity_poly.pdbx_seq_one_letter_code
_entity_poly.pdbx_strand_id
1 'polypeptide(L)'
;MFDNRVPAVSFCKQLLASAALVVAGGTAVAQTAPAAAPAQAREPALTREQVDALLATPDKVTFIDVRRADEIAASGSVPVYLNIQISELDRFLNYIPRDRQIVTISNHAGRAGRAVELLRKQGFNVAGAFGVEDYVAKGGTLYGKKVVTPAIPGVVAADTRVQVVREGFEGTEGPIALADGSLLFTENRADRIVKIGADGTPSTYLEKTGGANALALNAKGELLAVQTAPSGIAVLQPKAKVLAANYEGKPLNRPNDFAVARSGDIYFSDPGANAAAGAQGAPPKPGFYWLDRRGKLHLVAEDIRRPNGVALSPDEKTVYVANTAGESLIAFAVKPDGSLGERHDFAKLAGFKQEGNSASSGADGITVDEAGRVYVATNAGIEVFSPEGQPLGAIALPKKPQNLAFAGKDRSQLYAVGRGSVFRIATETHGVARPGK
;
A
#
# COMPACT_ATOMS: atom_id res chain seq x y z
N MET A 1 25.97 -39.65 37.21
CA MET A 1 26.17 -40.01 38.63
C MET A 1 27.17 -39.01 39.18
N PHE A 2 26.68 -37.98 39.89
CA PHE A 2 26.89 -37.74 41.33
C PHE A 2 28.28 -37.14 41.61
N ASP A 3 28.50 -36.06 42.36
CA ASP A 3 27.75 -35.33 43.40
C ASP A 3 28.55 -34.00 43.58
N ASN A 4 28.04 -32.77 43.50
CA ASN A 4 27.18 -31.99 44.40
C ASN A 4 27.73 -31.66 45.81
N ARG A 5 27.42 -30.41 46.24
CA ARG A 5 27.50 -29.79 47.59
C ARG A 5 28.87 -29.23 48.03
N VAL A 6 29.00 -28.17 48.84
CA VAL A 6 28.17 -27.29 49.73
C VAL A 6 29.02 -25.97 49.96
N PRO A 7 28.71 -24.96 50.83
CA PRO A 7 27.52 -24.67 51.63
C PRO A 7 27.04 -23.19 51.65
N ALA A 8 25.79 -23.04 52.11
CA ALA A 8 25.26 -21.86 52.79
C ALA A 8 25.40 -22.03 54.33
N VAL A 9 25.26 -20.92 55.09
CA VAL A 9 25.10 -20.73 56.57
C VAL A 9 26.01 -19.55 56.96
N SER A 10 25.69 -18.58 57.82
CA SER A 10 24.55 -18.13 58.62
C SER A 10 25.10 -16.94 59.44
N PHE A 11 24.30 -15.94 59.84
CA PHE A 11 24.14 -15.68 61.27
C PHE A 11 22.98 -14.73 61.56
N CYS A 12 22.07 -15.27 62.35
CA CYS A 12 20.96 -14.63 63.02
C CYS A 12 21.47 -13.90 64.27
N LYS A 13 20.90 -12.73 64.62
CA LYS A 13 20.73 -12.35 66.02
C LYS A 13 19.56 -11.36 66.19
N GLN A 14 18.70 -11.73 67.13
CA GLN A 14 17.44 -11.12 67.54
C GLN A 14 17.60 -9.73 68.16
N LEU A 15 16.53 -8.93 68.15
CA LEU A 15 15.96 -8.37 69.38
C LEU A 15 14.53 -7.84 69.15
N LEU A 16 13.61 -8.36 69.96
CA LEU A 16 12.23 -7.89 70.14
C LEU A 16 12.25 -6.52 70.83
N ALA A 17 11.48 -5.56 70.32
CA ALA A 17 11.02 -4.42 71.09
C ALA A 17 9.59 -4.06 70.67
N SER A 18 8.68 -4.22 71.62
CA SER A 18 7.28 -3.80 71.58
C SER A 18 7.16 -2.29 71.38
N ALA A 19 6.29 -1.84 70.47
CA ALA A 19 5.87 -0.45 70.40
C ALA A 19 4.35 -0.38 70.21
N ALA A 20 3.73 0.41 71.08
CA ALA A 20 2.31 0.52 71.32
C ALA A 20 1.52 1.11 70.14
N LEU A 21 0.26 0.67 70.02
CA LEU A 21 -0.75 1.31 69.19
C LEU A 21 -1.11 2.68 69.80
N VAL A 22 -0.75 3.77 69.12
CA VAL A 22 -1.36 5.09 69.34
C VAL A 22 -2.37 5.30 68.22
N VAL A 23 -3.66 5.23 68.56
CA VAL A 23 -4.75 5.65 67.70
C VAL A 23 -4.83 7.17 67.80
N ALA A 24 -4.28 7.88 66.81
CA ALA A 24 -4.56 9.30 66.60
C ALA A 24 -5.65 9.41 65.52
N GLY A 25 -6.84 9.86 65.94
CA GLY A 25 -7.94 10.18 65.05
C GLY A 25 -7.58 11.35 64.14
N GLY A 26 -7.42 11.07 62.85
CA GLY A 26 -7.41 12.06 61.79
C GLY A 26 -8.65 11.85 60.92
N THR A 27 -9.58 12.80 60.96
CA THR A 27 -10.72 12.87 60.04
C THR A 27 -10.20 12.96 58.61
N ALA A 28 -10.40 11.91 57.81
CA ALA A 28 -10.15 11.95 56.39
C ALA A 28 -11.13 12.94 55.74
N VAL A 29 -10.63 14.10 55.31
CA VAL A 29 -11.36 15.00 54.43
C VAL A 29 -11.38 14.32 53.05
N ALA A 30 -12.55 13.83 52.65
CA ALA A 30 -12.76 13.30 51.31
C ALA A 30 -12.49 14.42 50.29
N GLN A 31 -11.39 14.32 49.56
CA GLN A 31 -11.16 15.14 48.37
C GLN A 31 -12.15 14.68 47.30
N THR A 32 -13.20 15.49 47.08
CA THR A 32 -14.10 15.32 45.96
C THR A 32 -13.31 15.49 44.68
N ALA A 33 -13.31 14.46 43.82
CA ALA A 33 -12.78 14.55 42.47
C ALA A 33 -13.46 15.74 41.73
N PRO A 34 -12.71 16.50 40.91
CA PRO A 34 -13.31 17.59 40.15
C PRO A 34 -14.43 17.02 39.27
N ALA A 35 -15.60 17.65 39.32
CA ALA A 35 -16.74 17.29 38.50
C ALA A 35 -16.32 17.26 37.02
N ALA A 36 -16.62 16.16 36.33
CA ALA A 36 -16.42 16.08 34.90
C ALA A 36 -17.12 17.27 34.23
N ALA A 37 -16.40 17.97 33.34
CA ALA A 37 -17.00 19.00 32.50
C ALA A 37 -18.27 18.41 31.84
N PRO A 38 -19.38 19.15 31.78
CA PRO A 38 -20.60 18.66 31.17
C PRO A 38 -20.28 18.20 29.74
N ALA A 39 -20.64 16.95 29.42
CA ALA A 39 -20.51 16.44 28.07
C ALA A 39 -21.23 17.42 27.13
N GLN A 40 -20.50 18.04 26.21
CA GLN A 40 -21.12 18.80 25.13
C GLN A 40 -22.16 17.91 24.47
N ALA A 41 -23.39 18.40 24.35
CA ALA A 41 -24.47 17.69 23.69
C ALA A 41 -23.99 17.34 22.28
N ARG A 42 -23.75 16.04 22.04
CA ARG A 42 -23.34 15.57 20.72
C ARG A 42 -24.49 15.87 19.76
N GLU A 43 -24.16 16.52 18.65
CA GLU A 43 -25.11 16.77 17.57
C GLU A 43 -25.78 15.44 17.17
N PRO A 44 -27.11 15.42 16.99
CA PRO A 44 -27.81 14.20 16.63
C PRO A 44 -27.27 13.63 15.32
N ALA A 45 -27.18 12.30 15.26
CA ALA A 45 -26.83 11.61 14.02
C ALA A 45 -27.88 11.93 12.94
N LEU A 46 -27.43 12.00 11.69
CA LEU A 46 -28.30 12.22 10.54
C LEU A 46 -29.37 11.13 10.48
N THR A 47 -30.60 11.54 10.19
CA THR A 47 -31.71 10.60 9.95
C THR A 47 -31.51 9.88 8.62
N ARG A 48 -32.25 8.79 8.42
CA ARG A 48 -32.23 8.07 7.13
C ARG A 48 -32.58 9.00 5.97
N GLU A 49 -33.61 9.82 6.12
CA GLU A 49 -34.11 10.72 5.08
C GLU A 49 -33.04 11.77 4.71
N GLN A 50 -32.29 12.26 5.71
CA GLN A 50 -31.17 13.16 5.48
C GLN A 50 -30.02 12.46 4.75
N VAL A 51 -29.70 11.22 5.13
CA VAL A 51 -28.68 10.42 4.45
C VAL A 51 -29.09 10.12 2.99
N ASP A 52 -30.34 9.71 2.75
CA ASP A 52 -30.89 9.43 1.42
C ASP A 52 -30.84 10.69 0.53
N ALA A 53 -31.20 11.85 1.07
CA ALA A 53 -31.15 13.13 0.35
C ALA A 53 -29.70 13.53 -0.02
N LEU A 54 -28.73 13.29 0.86
CA LEU A 54 -27.32 13.55 0.60
C LEU A 54 -26.78 12.59 -0.47
N LEU A 55 -27.10 11.30 -0.38
CA LEU A 55 -26.72 10.28 -1.36
C LEU A 55 -27.27 10.58 -2.77
N ALA A 56 -28.41 11.26 -2.87
CA ALA A 56 -28.97 11.70 -4.15
C ALA A 56 -28.19 12.87 -4.81
N THR A 57 -27.16 13.41 -4.15
CA THR A 57 -26.35 14.55 -4.63
C THR A 57 -24.84 14.28 -4.58
N PRO A 58 -24.33 13.20 -5.20
CA PRO A 58 -22.95 12.72 -5.02
C PRO A 58 -21.85 13.72 -5.44
N ASP A 59 -22.17 14.69 -6.31
CA ASP A 59 -21.22 15.74 -6.71
C ASP A 59 -21.04 16.83 -5.66
N LYS A 60 -21.97 16.95 -4.71
CA LYS A 60 -22.00 18.01 -3.68
C LYS A 60 -21.58 17.52 -2.29
N VAL A 61 -21.50 16.20 -2.09
CA VAL A 61 -21.20 15.58 -0.81
C VAL A 61 -20.07 14.56 -0.91
N THR A 62 -19.28 14.46 0.15
CA THR A 62 -18.19 13.52 0.34
C THR A 62 -18.46 12.70 1.59
N PHE A 63 -18.59 11.38 1.42
CA PHE A 63 -18.75 10.46 2.54
C PHE A 63 -17.39 9.90 2.98
N ILE A 64 -17.10 9.92 4.28
CA ILE A 64 -15.87 9.40 4.87
C ILE A 64 -16.22 8.30 5.88
N ASP A 65 -15.86 7.06 5.57
CA ASP A 65 -16.05 5.93 6.48
C ASP A 65 -14.88 5.81 7.46
N VAL A 66 -15.16 6.00 8.75
CA VAL A 66 -14.13 5.93 9.80
C VAL A 66 -14.05 4.59 10.51
N ARG A 67 -14.68 3.57 9.91
CA ARG A 67 -14.58 2.18 10.38
C ARG A 67 -13.33 1.50 9.86
N ARG A 68 -12.99 0.38 10.49
CA ARG A 68 -11.94 -0.51 10.00
C ARG A 68 -12.44 -1.25 8.75
N ALA A 69 -11.50 -1.67 7.91
CA ALA A 69 -11.81 -2.37 6.67
C ALA A 69 -12.58 -3.70 6.87
N ASP A 70 -12.33 -4.42 7.97
CA ASP A 70 -13.04 -5.66 8.32
C ASP A 70 -14.52 -5.41 8.62
N GLU A 71 -14.83 -4.30 9.30
CA GLU A 71 -16.21 -3.90 9.61
C GLU A 71 -17.00 -3.59 8.34
N ILE A 72 -16.36 -2.88 7.39
CA ILE A 72 -16.95 -2.52 6.11
C ILE A 72 -17.14 -3.76 5.24
N ALA A 73 -16.16 -4.67 5.19
CA ALA A 73 -16.30 -5.92 4.45
C ALA A 73 -17.46 -6.78 4.97
N ALA A 74 -17.70 -6.77 6.28
CA ALA A 74 -18.77 -7.54 6.92
C ALA A 74 -20.17 -6.95 6.72
N SER A 75 -20.31 -5.63 6.91
CA SER A 75 -21.61 -4.94 6.99
C SER A 75 -21.96 -4.13 5.75
N GLY A 76 -20.97 -3.82 4.90
CA GLY A 76 -21.09 -2.84 3.83
C GLY A 76 -21.14 -1.40 4.31
N SER A 77 -21.22 -0.48 3.35
CA SER A 77 -21.29 0.96 3.58
C SER A 77 -22.14 1.62 2.49
N VAL A 78 -22.34 2.93 2.59
CA VAL A 78 -22.78 3.71 1.43
C VAL A 78 -21.59 3.95 0.48
N PRO A 79 -21.76 4.47 -0.74
CA PRO A 79 -20.68 5.05 -1.52
C PRO A 79 -19.80 5.97 -0.67
N VAL A 80 -18.52 5.65 -0.52
CA VAL A 80 -17.59 6.46 0.29
C VAL A 80 -16.39 6.92 -0.51
N TYR A 81 -16.02 8.17 -0.28
CA TYR A 81 -14.88 8.81 -0.93
C TYR A 81 -13.55 8.40 -0.28
N LEU A 82 -13.53 8.24 1.04
CA LEU A 82 -12.39 7.72 1.79
C LEU A 82 -12.86 6.74 2.86
N ASN A 83 -12.15 5.63 3.00
CA ASN A 83 -12.20 4.81 4.20
C ASN A 83 -10.89 4.98 4.98
N ILE A 84 -10.95 5.75 6.06
CA ILE A 84 -9.80 6.12 6.88
C ILE A 84 -10.21 6.06 8.33
N GLN A 85 -9.47 5.34 9.18
CA GLN A 85 -9.85 5.28 10.59
C GLN A 85 -9.71 6.65 11.23
N ILE A 86 -10.53 6.95 12.25
CA ILE A 86 -10.50 8.26 12.91
C ILE A 86 -9.11 8.66 13.42
N SER A 87 -8.32 7.70 13.89
CA SER A 87 -6.94 7.91 14.35
C SER A 87 -5.98 8.35 13.24
N GLU A 88 -6.38 8.23 11.98
CA GLU A 88 -5.59 8.57 10.80
C GLU A 88 -6.08 9.83 10.10
N LEU A 89 -7.24 10.38 10.52
CA LEU A 89 -7.97 11.43 9.80
C LEU A 89 -7.13 12.68 9.54
N ASP A 90 -6.34 13.12 10.52
CA ASP A 90 -5.45 14.30 10.39
C ASP A 90 -4.41 14.15 9.26
N ARG A 91 -4.05 12.93 8.89
CA ARG A 91 -3.04 12.66 7.85
C ARG A 91 -3.61 12.73 6.44
N PHE A 92 -4.92 12.54 6.31
CA PHE A 92 -5.62 12.49 5.04
C PHE A 92 -6.37 13.79 4.72
N LEU A 93 -6.22 14.84 5.54
CA LEU A 93 -6.92 16.12 5.34
C LEU A 93 -6.71 16.70 3.93
N ASN A 94 -5.51 16.54 3.35
CA ASN A 94 -5.22 17.05 1.99
C ASN A 94 -5.92 16.27 0.87
N TYR A 95 -6.40 15.05 1.15
CA TYR A 95 -7.15 14.24 0.19
C TYR A 95 -8.65 14.53 0.24
N ILE A 96 -9.12 15.19 1.31
CA ILE A 96 -10.53 15.51 1.51
C ILE A 96 -10.87 16.79 0.71
N PRO A 97 -11.83 16.75 -0.22
CA PRO A 97 -12.27 17.91 -0.98
C PRO A 97 -12.80 18.99 -0.03
N ARG A 98 -12.31 20.23 -0.20
CA ARG A 98 -12.73 21.38 0.62
C ARG A 98 -13.98 22.09 0.09
N ASP A 99 -14.34 21.81 -1.15
CA ASP A 99 -15.46 22.40 -1.89
C ASP A 99 -16.78 21.62 -1.74
N ARG A 100 -16.78 20.51 -1.01
CA ARG A 100 -17.94 19.63 -0.81
C ARG A 100 -18.38 19.58 0.66
N GLN A 101 -19.65 19.27 0.89
CA GLN A 101 -20.13 18.91 2.22
C GLN A 101 -19.59 17.53 2.62
N ILE A 102 -19.22 17.33 3.89
CA ILE A 102 -18.72 16.06 4.39
C ILE A 102 -19.76 15.37 5.26
N VAL A 103 -19.88 14.04 5.11
CA VAL A 103 -20.60 13.17 6.02
C VAL A 103 -19.65 12.09 6.53
N THR A 104 -19.60 11.86 7.84
CA THR A 104 -18.77 10.79 8.42
C THR A 104 -19.61 9.59 8.81
N ILE A 105 -19.03 8.39 8.72
CA ILE A 105 -19.75 7.12 8.87
C ILE A 105 -19.07 6.22 9.90
N SER A 106 -19.86 5.59 10.78
CA SER A 106 -19.41 4.49 11.64
C SER A 106 -20.53 3.47 11.86
N ASN A 107 -20.38 2.47 12.75
CA ASN A 107 -21.48 1.49 12.96
C ASN A 107 -22.72 2.16 13.58
N HIS A 108 -22.52 2.96 14.65
CA HIS A 108 -23.59 3.64 15.40
C HIS A 108 -23.33 5.16 15.58
N ALA A 109 -22.77 5.81 14.56
CA ALA A 109 -22.39 7.24 14.53
C ALA A 109 -21.35 7.73 15.59
N GLY A 110 -21.03 6.99 16.65
CA GLY A 110 -20.19 7.50 17.74
C GLY A 110 -18.72 7.76 17.38
N ARG A 111 -18.12 6.96 16.48
CA ARG A 111 -16.80 7.29 15.91
C ARG A 111 -16.91 8.41 14.88
N ALA A 112 -17.95 8.36 14.06
CA ALA A 112 -18.22 9.37 13.04
C ALA A 112 -18.40 10.78 13.64
N GLY A 113 -19.15 10.92 14.74
CA GLY A 113 -19.34 12.21 15.41
C GLY A 113 -18.04 12.84 15.91
N ARG A 114 -17.11 12.02 16.44
CA ARG A 114 -15.76 12.51 16.81
C ARG A 114 -14.96 12.96 15.58
N ALA A 115 -15.14 12.28 14.44
CA ALA A 115 -14.53 12.70 13.18
C ALA A 115 -15.13 14.02 12.65
N VAL A 116 -16.43 14.28 12.87
CA VAL A 116 -17.07 15.58 12.56
C VAL A 116 -16.38 16.71 13.33
N GLU A 117 -16.18 16.54 14.64
CA GLU A 117 -15.53 17.54 15.49
C GLU A 117 -14.12 17.87 14.98
N LEU A 118 -13.33 16.85 14.66
CA LEU A 118 -11.98 17.00 14.13
C LEU A 118 -11.99 17.74 12.79
N LEU A 119 -12.83 17.33 11.83
CA LEU A 119 -12.89 17.94 10.51
C LEU A 119 -13.37 19.40 10.55
N ARG A 120 -14.36 19.72 11.37
CA ARG A 120 -14.80 21.11 11.55
C ARG A 120 -13.68 21.98 12.13
N LYS A 121 -12.89 21.46 13.07
CA LYS A 121 -11.71 22.15 13.60
C LYS A 121 -10.66 22.46 12.53
N GLN A 122 -10.59 21.63 11.48
CA GLN A 122 -9.71 21.82 10.32
C GLN A 122 -10.35 22.66 9.19
N GLY A 123 -11.50 23.28 9.46
CA GLY A 123 -12.19 24.20 8.55
C GLY A 123 -13.01 23.52 7.45
N PHE A 124 -13.34 22.23 7.58
CA PHE A 124 -14.19 21.56 6.60
C PHE A 124 -15.68 21.84 6.83
N ASN A 125 -16.45 21.88 5.73
CA ASN A 125 -17.90 21.96 5.75
C ASN A 125 -18.50 20.57 6.01
N VAL A 126 -18.88 20.25 7.26
CA VAL A 126 -19.37 18.92 7.64
C VAL A 126 -20.87 18.95 7.92
N ALA A 127 -21.64 18.23 7.11
CA ALA A 127 -23.09 18.09 7.20
C ALA A 127 -23.54 17.24 8.40
N GLY A 128 -22.74 16.25 8.81
CA GLY A 128 -23.02 15.46 10.00
C GLY A 128 -22.41 14.05 9.98
N ALA A 129 -22.94 13.19 10.84
CA ALA A 129 -22.50 11.81 11.01
C ALA A 129 -23.68 10.84 11.02
N PHE A 130 -23.50 9.60 10.56
CA PHE A 130 -24.48 8.55 10.80
C PHE A 130 -23.86 7.17 11.09
N GLY A 131 -24.70 6.28 11.59
CA GLY A 131 -24.41 4.88 11.86
C GLY A 131 -24.96 3.99 10.76
N VAL A 132 -24.14 3.14 10.12
CA VAL A 132 -24.65 2.25 9.06
C VAL A 132 -25.65 1.23 9.57
N GLU A 133 -25.50 0.76 10.82
CA GLU A 133 -26.43 -0.20 11.41
C GLU A 133 -27.76 0.49 11.72
N ASP A 134 -27.71 1.71 12.25
CA ASP A 134 -28.89 2.53 12.54
C ASP A 134 -29.62 2.92 11.25
N TYR A 135 -28.86 3.19 10.18
CA TYR A 135 -29.40 3.51 8.85
C TYR A 135 -30.12 2.30 8.24
N VAL A 136 -29.51 1.10 8.30
CA VAL A 136 -30.16 -0.15 7.84
C VAL A 136 -31.37 -0.50 8.68
N ALA A 137 -31.31 -0.33 10.01
CA ALA A 137 -32.42 -0.60 10.92
C ALA A 137 -33.66 0.25 10.57
N LYS A 138 -33.47 1.40 9.90
CA LYS A 138 -34.52 2.28 9.39
C LYS A 138 -34.89 2.06 7.92
N GLY A 139 -34.40 0.99 7.29
CA GLY A 139 -34.68 0.63 5.90
C GLY A 139 -33.70 1.22 4.88
N GLY A 140 -32.58 1.80 5.33
CA GLY A 140 -31.50 2.26 4.46
C GLY A 140 -30.80 1.11 3.75
N THR A 141 -30.35 1.34 2.52
CA THR A 141 -29.62 0.34 1.73
C THR A 141 -28.13 0.61 1.81
N LEU A 142 -27.37 -0.36 2.32
CA LEU A 142 -25.92 -0.37 2.21
C LEU A 142 -25.50 -1.08 0.94
N TYR A 143 -24.47 -0.53 0.34
CA TYR A 143 -23.73 -1.12 -0.74
C TYR A 143 -22.57 -1.91 -0.13
N GLY A 144 -22.22 -2.99 -0.79
CA GLY A 144 -20.90 -3.54 -0.55
C GLY A 144 -20.68 -4.36 0.72
N LYS A 145 -21.13 -5.62 0.69
CA LYS A 145 -20.19 -6.74 0.97
C LYS A 145 -19.03 -6.80 -0.07
N LYS A 146 -18.78 -5.70 -0.79
CA LYS A 146 -18.07 -5.50 -2.06
C LYS A 146 -17.51 -4.08 -2.00
N VAL A 147 -16.20 -3.95 -1.92
CA VAL A 147 -15.51 -2.65 -1.89
C VAL A 147 -15.71 -1.94 -3.23
N VAL A 148 -15.98 -0.63 -3.20
CA VAL A 148 -16.12 0.23 -4.39
C VAL A 148 -15.13 1.38 -4.33
N THR A 149 -14.84 2.01 -5.46
CA THR A 149 -13.90 3.14 -5.55
C THR A 149 -14.59 4.48 -5.28
N PRO A 150 -13.85 5.48 -4.76
CA PRO A 150 -14.26 6.87 -4.91
C PRO A 150 -14.28 7.27 -6.40
N ALA A 151 -14.91 8.41 -6.71
CA ALA A 151 -14.65 9.08 -7.99
C ALA A 151 -13.25 9.69 -7.96
N ILE A 152 -12.43 9.35 -8.94
CA ILE A 152 -11.17 10.04 -9.23
C ILE A 152 -11.25 10.42 -10.71
N PRO A 153 -11.49 11.70 -11.06
CA PRO A 153 -11.78 12.12 -12.42
C PRO A 153 -10.74 11.61 -13.44
N GLY A 154 -11.20 10.94 -14.49
CA GLY A 154 -10.37 10.38 -15.55
C GLY A 154 -9.67 9.08 -15.17
N VAL A 155 -9.76 8.63 -13.91
CA VAL A 155 -9.14 7.40 -13.41
C VAL A 155 -10.20 6.32 -13.20
N VAL A 156 -11.17 6.59 -12.33
CA VAL A 156 -12.26 5.66 -11.98
C VAL A 156 -13.53 6.47 -11.67
N ALA A 157 -14.67 5.99 -12.17
CA ALA A 157 -15.98 6.53 -11.80
C ALA A 157 -16.31 6.19 -10.33
N ALA A 158 -17.16 7.02 -9.71
CA ALA A 158 -17.74 6.69 -8.40
C ALA A 158 -18.36 5.29 -8.42
N ASP A 159 -18.27 4.59 -7.29
CA ASP A 159 -18.90 3.29 -7.08
C ASP A 159 -18.42 2.17 -8.00
N THR A 160 -17.30 2.38 -8.71
CA THR A 160 -16.68 1.31 -9.49
C THR A 160 -16.28 0.19 -8.56
N ARG A 161 -16.76 -1.02 -8.84
CA ARG A 161 -16.52 -2.16 -7.97
C ARG A 161 -15.06 -2.62 -8.03
N VAL A 162 -14.44 -2.74 -6.86
CA VAL A 162 -13.19 -3.50 -6.68
C VAL A 162 -13.55 -4.99 -6.65
N GLN A 163 -13.30 -5.67 -7.77
CA GLN A 163 -13.65 -7.08 -7.93
C GLN A 163 -12.52 -7.96 -7.39
N VAL A 164 -12.81 -8.82 -6.42
CA VAL A 164 -11.92 -9.93 -6.07
C VAL A 164 -12.01 -10.96 -7.19
N VAL A 165 -10.93 -11.15 -7.94
CA VAL A 165 -10.88 -12.12 -9.04
C VAL A 165 -10.62 -13.51 -8.48
N ARG A 166 -9.61 -13.64 -7.63
CA ARG A 166 -9.22 -14.90 -6.99
C ARG A 166 -8.38 -14.64 -5.75
N GLU A 167 -8.44 -15.58 -4.80
CA GLU A 167 -7.61 -15.59 -3.59
C GLU A 167 -6.98 -16.98 -3.38
N GLY A 168 -6.11 -17.10 -2.38
CA GLY A 168 -5.47 -18.36 -2.00
C GLY A 168 -4.08 -18.56 -2.60
N PHE A 169 -3.47 -17.50 -3.09
CA PHE A 169 -2.12 -17.53 -3.68
C PHE A 169 -1.02 -17.28 -2.65
N GLU A 170 0.20 -17.72 -2.96
CA GLU A 170 1.37 -17.62 -2.08
C GLU A 170 2.44 -16.67 -2.63
N GLY A 171 2.51 -15.46 -2.07
CA GLY A 171 3.55 -14.50 -2.43
C GLY A 171 3.31 -13.83 -3.78
N THR A 172 2.11 -13.28 -3.95
CA THR A 172 1.66 -12.59 -5.16
C THR A 172 2.44 -11.32 -5.44
N GLU A 173 3.12 -11.25 -6.59
CA GLU A 173 3.95 -10.11 -7.01
C GLU A 173 3.95 -9.89 -8.54
N GLY A 174 4.59 -8.81 -8.98
CA GLY A 174 5.02 -8.61 -10.37
C GLY A 174 3.99 -8.82 -11.48
N PRO A 175 2.78 -8.24 -11.39
CA PRO A 175 1.78 -8.40 -12.43
C PRO A 175 2.19 -7.68 -13.72
N ILE A 176 1.89 -8.25 -14.88
CA ILE A 176 2.00 -7.64 -16.20
C ILE A 176 0.84 -8.06 -17.10
N ALA A 177 0.50 -7.22 -18.08
CA ALA A 177 -0.46 -7.57 -19.12
C ALA A 177 0.19 -8.34 -20.28
N LEU A 178 -0.55 -9.29 -20.83
CA LEU A 178 -0.28 -9.87 -22.14
C LEU A 178 -1.12 -9.18 -23.22
N ALA A 179 -0.72 -9.36 -24.48
CA ALA A 179 -1.38 -8.75 -25.63
C ALA A 179 -2.84 -9.19 -25.81
N ASP A 180 -3.21 -10.38 -25.32
CA ASP A 180 -4.60 -10.88 -25.32
C ASP A 180 -5.45 -10.30 -24.18
N GLY A 181 -4.91 -9.36 -23.40
CA GLY A 181 -5.56 -8.74 -22.25
C GLY A 181 -5.53 -9.59 -20.98
N SER A 182 -4.95 -10.79 -21.01
CA SER A 182 -4.74 -11.58 -19.79
C SER A 182 -3.66 -10.99 -18.90
N LEU A 183 -3.67 -11.36 -17.63
CA LEU A 183 -2.69 -10.94 -16.63
C LEU A 183 -1.73 -12.09 -16.34
N LEU A 184 -0.42 -11.85 -16.34
CA LEU A 184 0.54 -12.68 -15.64
C LEU A 184 0.90 -12.05 -14.30
N PHE A 185 1.16 -12.85 -13.27
CA PHE A 185 1.76 -12.41 -12.02
C PHE A 185 2.54 -13.57 -11.38
N THR A 186 3.40 -13.28 -10.41
CA THR A 186 4.22 -14.31 -9.75
C THR A 186 3.58 -14.80 -8.45
N GLU A 187 3.77 -16.08 -8.16
CA GLU A 187 3.68 -16.63 -6.80
C GLU A 187 5.08 -17.02 -6.37
N ASN A 188 5.84 -16.05 -5.88
CA ASN A 188 7.28 -16.22 -5.65
C ASN A 188 7.59 -17.32 -4.61
N ARG A 189 6.69 -17.58 -3.66
CA ARG A 189 6.83 -18.67 -2.67
C ARG A 189 6.43 -20.04 -3.20
N ALA A 190 5.54 -20.08 -4.19
CA ALA A 190 5.17 -21.31 -4.90
C ALA A 190 6.04 -21.58 -6.15
N ASP A 191 7.05 -20.72 -6.39
CA ASP A 191 7.99 -20.77 -7.52
C ASP A 191 7.32 -20.95 -8.90
N ARG A 192 6.27 -20.15 -9.15
CA ARG A 192 5.55 -20.17 -10.42
C ARG A 192 5.06 -18.78 -10.84
N ILE A 193 4.77 -18.66 -12.13
CA ILE A 193 4.00 -17.56 -12.74
C ILE A 193 2.60 -18.09 -13.03
N VAL A 194 1.59 -17.30 -12.67
CA VAL A 194 0.19 -17.59 -12.90
C VAL A 194 -0.35 -16.65 -13.98
N LYS A 195 -1.17 -17.20 -14.87
CA LYS A 195 -2.00 -16.45 -15.81
C LYS A 195 -3.43 -16.38 -15.29
N ILE A 196 -4.02 -15.19 -15.31
CA ILE A 196 -5.46 -14.97 -15.15
C ILE A 196 -6.05 -14.73 -16.54
N GLY A 197 -6.92 -15.64 -16.99
CA GLY A 197 -7.69 -15.47 -18.22
C GLY A 197 -8.66 -14.30 -18.14
N ALA A 198 -9.18 -13.86 -19.30
CA ALA A 198 -10.16 -12.76 -19.37
C ALA A 198 -11.45 -13.06 -18.57
N ASP A 199 -11.80 -14.34 -18.44
CA ASP A 199 -12.90 -14.87 -17.64
C ASP A 199 -12.60 -14.91 -16.12
N GLY A 200 -11.36 -14.59 -15.71
CA GLY A 200 -10.90 -14.65 -14.33
C GLY A 200 -10.35 -16.02 -13.90
N THR A 201 -10.26 -16.99 -14.82
CA THR A 201 -9.76 -18.33 -14.50
C THR A 201 -8.23 -18.31 -14.33
N PRO A 202 -7.70 -18.78 -13.18
CA PRO A 202 -6.26 -18.92 -12.98
C PRO A 202 -5.73 -20.21 -13.62
N SER A 203 -4.53 -20.14 -14.18
CA SER A 203 -3.76 -21.28 -14.67
C SER A 203 -2.27 -21.06 -14.44
N THR A 204 -1.51 -22.10 -14.16
CA THR A 204 -0.04 -22.01 -14.14
C THR A 204 0.48 -21.71 -15.54
N TYR A 205 1.27 -20.66 -15.68
CA TYR A 205 1.92 -20.27 -16.94
C TYR A 205 3.33 -20.82 -17.05
N LEU A 206 4.10 -20.74 -15.96
CA LEU A 206 5.48 -21.26 -15.89
C LEU A 206 5.79 -21.68 -14.46
N GLU A 207 6.46 -22.82 -14.28
CA GLU A 207 6.97 -23.30 -12.99
C GLU A 207 8.49 -23.22 -12.94
N LYS A 208 9.07 -23.41 -11.74
CA LYS A 208 10.52 -23.48 -11.52
C LYS A 208 11.21 -22.20 -11.97
N THR A 209 10.65 -21.08 -11.54
CA THR A 209 11.00 -19.74 -12.00
C THR A 209 12.22 -19.15 -11.30
N GLY A 210 12.76 -19.83 -10.29
CA GLY A 210 13.84 -19.31 -9.44
C GLY A 210 13.33 -18.25 -8.46
N GLY A 211 12.10 -18.42 -7.99
CA GLY A 211 11.35 -17.45 -7.19
C GLY A 211 11.24 -16.12 -7.92
N ALA A 212 10.67 -16.14 -9.13
CA ALA A 212 10.43 -14.92 -9.89
C ALA A 212 9.61 -13.93 -9.06
N ASN A 213 10.01 -12.65 -9.07
CA ASN A 213 9.35 -11.59 -8.31
C ASN A 213 8.62 -10.61 -9.23
N ALA A 214 9.32 -9.63 -9.80
CA ALA A 214 8.78 -8.77 -10.85
C ALA A 214 8.89 -9.42 -12.23
N LEU A 215 7.94 -9.11 -13.12
CA LEU A 215 7.89 -9.55 -14.51
C LEU A 215 7.87 -8.36 -15.47
N ALA A 216 8.39 -8.55 -16.68
CA ALA A 216 8.26 -7.61 -17.79
C ALA A 216 8.36 -8.37 -19.12
N LEU A 217 7.76 -7.81 -20.18
CA LEU A 217 8.04 -8.21 -21.56
C LEU A 217 8.95 -7.18 -22.20
N ASN A 218 10.02 -7.59 -22.87
CA ASN A 218 10.80 -6.64 -23.66
C ASN A 218 10.25 -6.48 -25.09
N ALA A 219 10.83 -5.58 -25.88
CA ALA A 219 10.40 -5.32 -27.26
C ALA A 219 10.50 -6.54 -28.21
N LYS A 220 11.22 -7.60 -27.82
CA LYS A 220 11.33 -8.86 -28.56
C LYS A 220 10.27 -9.89 -28.14
N GLY A 221 9.42 -9.55 -27.16
CA GLY A 221 8.46 -10.48 -26.57
C GLY A 221 9.09 -11.50 -25.61
N GLU A 222 10.32 -11.28 -25.17
CA GLU A 222 10.96 -12.14 -24.16
C GLU A 222 10.35 -11.84 -22.79
N LEU A 223 10.03 -12.87 -22.02
CA LEU A 223 9.57 -12.76 -20.64
C LEU A 223 10.77 -12.64 -19.73
N LEU A 224 10.93 -11.47 -19.12
CA LEU A 224 11.97 -11.18 -18.16
C LEU A 224 11.40 -11.29 -16.75
N ALA A 225 12.27 -11.65 -15.80
CA ALA A 225 11.97 -11.64 -14.39
C ALA A 225 13.14 -11.16 -13.56
N VAL A 226 12.81 -10.54 -12.44
CA VAL A 226 13.67 -10.58 -11.24
C VAL A 226 13.59 -11.98 -10.66
N GLN A 227 14.73 -12.61 -10.36
CA GLN A 227 14.82 -13.91 -9.69
C GLN A 227 15.43 -13.75 -8.29
N THR A 228 14.99 -14.58 -7.36
CA THR A 228 15.55 -14.65 -6.00
C THR A 228 16.58 -15.78 -5.84
N ALA A 229 16.49 -16.83 -6.65
CA ALA A 229 17.36 -18.00 -6.59
C ALA A 229 17.62 -18.61 -8.00
N PRO A 230 18.78 -18.37 -8.62
CA PRO A 230 19.82 -17.42 -8.19
C PRO A 230 19.32 -15.97 -8.25
N SER A 231 19.90 -15.11 -7.41
CA SER A 231 19.53 -13.69 -7.36
C SER A 231 19.98 -12.96 -8.62
N GLY A 232 19.07 -12.23 -9.29
CA GLY A 232 19.42 -11.46 -10.48
C GLY A 232 18.26 -11.07 -11.37
N ILE A 233 18.59 -10.54 -12.54
CA ILE A 233 17.66 -10.26 -13.63
C ILE A 233 17.91 -11.29 -14.74
N ALA A 234 16.86 -11.92 -15.25
CA ALA A 234 16.99 -12.93 -16.29
C ALA A 234 15.83 -12.86 -17.29
N VAL A 235 16.08 -13.34 -18.50
CA VAL A 235 15.05 -13.83 -19.41
C VAL A 235 14.68 -15.24 -18.95
N LEU A 236 13.40 -15.53 -18.79
CA LEU A 236 12.87 -16.87 -18.49
C LEU A 236 12.43 -17.60 -19.77
N GLN A 237 11.81 -16.88 -20.71
CA GLN A 237 11.32 -17.43 -21.98
C GLN A 237 11.58 -16.48 -23.16
N PRO A 238 11.73 -17.02 -24.39
CA PRO A 238 11.62 -18.44 -24.74
C PRO A 238 12.87 -19.26 -24.37
N LYS A 239 14.00 -18.60 -24.12
CA LYS A 239 15.25 -19.26 -23.71
C LYS A 239 15.83 -18.56 -22.48
N ALA A 240 16.05 -19.34 -21.42
CA ALA A 240 16.60 -18.82 -20.19
C ALA A 240 17.98 -18.17 -20.41
N LYS A 241 18.17 -16.96 -19.89
CA LYS A 241 19.41 -16.20 -19.99
C LYS A 241 19.54 -15.22 -18.82
N VAL A 242 20.64 -15.30 -18.07
CA VAL A 242 20.98 -14.30 -17.04
C VAL A 242 21.42 -13.00 -17.73
N LEU A 243 20.85 -11.88 -17.28
CA LEU A 243 21.18 -10.53 -17.75
C LEU A 243 22.06 -9.78 -16.75
N ALA A 244 21.78 -9.92 -15.46
CA ALA A 244 22.60 -9.35 -14.39
C ALA A 244 22.51 -10.23 -13.13
N ALA A 245 23.65 -10.57 -12.55
CA ALA A 245 23.73 -11.31 -11.29
C ALA A 245 24.81 -10.77 -10.33
N ASN A 246 25.71 -9.91 -10.83
CA ASN A 246 26.82 -9.37 -10.06
C ASN A 246 27.01 -7.87 -10.34
N TYR A 247 27.46 -7.12 -9.34
CA TYR A 247 27.95 -5.75 -9.45
C TYR A 247 29.36 -5.68 -8.84
N GLU A 248 30.33 -5.17 -9.59
CA GLU A 248 31.74 -5.07 -9.15
C GLU A 248 32.31 -6.38 -8.57
N GLY A 249 31.97 -7.51 -9.21
CA GLY A 249 32.43 -8.84 -8.80
C GLY A 249 31.70 -9.45 -7.60
N LYS A 250 30.69 -8.76 -7.05
CA LYS A 250 29.88 -9.25 -5.93
C LYS A 250 28.49 -9.66 -6.40
N PRO A 251 27.92 -10.78 -5.93
CA PRO A 251 26.53 -11.14 -6.23
C PRO A 251 25.56 -10.04 -5.80
N LEU A 252 24.56 -9.75 -6.62
CA LEU A 252 23.45 -8.88 -6.25
C LEU A 252 22.76 -9.40 -4.98
N ASN A 253 22.15 -8.53 -4.16
CA ASN A 253 21.49 -8.99 -2.94
C ASN A 253 20.22 -9.75 -3.33
N ARG A 254 19.14 -9.01 -3.54
CA ARG A 254 17.85 -9.53 -3.97
C ARG A 254 17.15 -8.39 -4.68
N PRO A 255 17.42 -8.21 -5.99
CA PRO A 255 16.62 -7.33 -6.81
C PRO A 255 15.14 -7.60 -6.55
N ASN A 256 14.31 -6.56 -6.56
CA ASN A 256 12.90 -6.67 -6.19
C ASN A 256 11.98 -6.42 -7.39
N ASP A 257 12.08 -5.22 -7.96
CA ASP A 257 11.26 -4.79 -9.08
C ASP A 257 12.11 -4.05 -10.11
N PHE A 258 11.58 -3.91 -11.32
CA PHE A 258 12.28 -3.33 -12.46
C PHE A 258 11.33 -2.71 -13.50
N ALA A 259 11.88 -1.83 -14.32
CA ALA A 259 11.27 -1.35 -15.54
C ALA A 259 12.21 -1.57 -16.71
N VAL A 260 11.68 -2.08 -17.83
CA VAL A 260 12.41 -2.33 -19.07
C VAL A 260 12.01 -1.26 -20.08
N ALA A 261 12.97 -0.44 -20.49
CA ALA A 261 12.77 0.60 -21.50
C ALA A 261 12.70 0.02 -22.91
N ARG A 262 12.10 0.76 -23.86
CA ARG A 262 12.08 0.39 -25.29
C ARG A 262 13.49 0.25 -25.88
N SER A 263 14.45 0.99 -25.34
CA SER A 263 15.86 0.93 -25.72
C SER A 263 16.54 -0.39 -25.34
N GLY A 264 15.95 -1.17 -24.44
CA GLY A 264 16.55 -2.35 -23.82
C GLY A 264 17.32 -2.04 -22.53
N ASP A 265 17.35 -0.78 -22.08
CA ASP A 265 17.85 -0.43 -20.75
C ASP A 265 16.91 -1.00 -19.67
N ILE A 266 17.47 -1.44 -18.55
CA ILE A 266 16.71 -1.97 -17.41
C ILE A 266 17.08 -1.20 -16.16
N TYR A 267 16.07 -0.61 -15.51
CA TYR A 267 16.23 0.06 -14.22
C TYR A 267 15.61 -0.82 -13.14
N PHE A 268 16.33 -1.12 -12.07
CA PHE A 268 15.83 -2.05 -11.05
C PHE A 268 16.25 -1.67 -9.64
N SER A 269 15.41 -2.06 -8.69
CA SER A 269 15.65 -1.88 -7.26
C SER A 269 16.33 -3.11 -6.67
N ASP A 270 17.27 -2.88 -5.76
CA ASP A 270 17.79 -3.89 -4.84
C ASP A 270 17.67 -3.36 -3.40
N PRO A 271 16.61 -3.74 -2.64
CA PRO A 271 16.41 -3.30 -1.26
C PRO A 271 17.43 -3.89 -0.27
N GLY A 272 18.36 -4.73 -0.73
CA GLY A 272 19.28 -5.46 0.14
C GLY A 272 18.76 -6.82 0.57
N ALA A 273 19.62 -7.56 1.28
CA ALA A 273 19.28 -8.87 1.81
C ALA A 273 18.10 -8.80 2.77
N ASN A 274 17.24 -9.83 2.76
CA ASN A 274 16.43 -10.10 3.95
C ASN A 274 17.39 -10.37 5.11
N ALA A 275 17.06 -9.93 6.33
CA ALA A 275 17.84 -10.16 7.55
C ALA A 275 18.16 -11.65 7.86
N ALA A 276 17.68 -12.59 7.05
CA ALA A 276 17.82 -14.04 7.22
C ALA A 276 18.79 -14.74 6.25
N ALA A 277 19.51 -14.05 5.36
CA ALA A 277 20.36 -14.73 4.36
C ALA A 277 21.85 -14.68 4.69
N GLY A 278 22.41 -15.83 5.10
CA GLY A 278 23.84 -16.06 5.37
C GLY A 278 24.72 -16.14 4.13
N ALA A 279 24.67 -15.12 3.27
CA ALA A 279 25.59 -15.00 2.13
C ALA A 279 27.03 -14.73 2.63
N GLN A 280 28.00 -15.41 2.04
CA GLN A 280 29.42 -15.26 2.35
C GLN A 280 30.01 -14.10 1.53
N GLY A 281 30.52 -13.08 2.23
CA GLY A 281 31.05 -11.83 1.66
C GLY A 281 30.13 -10.63 1.89
N ALA A 282 30.70 -9.42 2.01
CA ALA A 282 29.90 -8.21 2.16
C ALA A 282 29.16 -7.93 0.83
N PRO A 283 27.82 -7.97 0.80
CA PRO A 283 27.07 -7.80 -0.43
C PRO A 283 27.25 -6.39 -1.00
N PRO A 284 26.91 -6.14 -2.29
CA PRO A 284 26.88 -4.79 -2.83
C PRO A 284 25.87 -3.95 -2.04
N LYS A 285 26.08 -2.63 -1.99
CA LYS A 285 25.17 -1.74 -1.27
C LYS A 285 23.74 -1.89 -1.82
N PRO A 286 22.71 -1.96 -0.95
CA PRO A 286 21.32 -1.76 -1.38
C PRO A 286 21.21 -0.46 -2.18
N GLY A 287 20.38 -0.44 -3.20
CA GLY A 287 20.29 0.72 -4.06
C GLY A 287 19.40 0.53 -5.27
N PHE A 288 19.46 1.54 -6.13
CA PHE A 288 18.81 1.56 -7.42
C PHE A 288 19.87 1.44 -8.51
N TYR A 289 19.64 0.55 -9.46
CA TYR A 289 20.62 0.15 -10.46
C TYR A 289 20.08 0.38 -11.86
N TRP A 290 21.00 0.60 -12.81
CA TRP A 290 20.73 0.66 -14.23
C TRP A 290 21.62 -0.36 -14.95
N LEU A 291 21.02 -1.36 -15.57
CA LEU A 291 21.67 -2.23 -16.54
C LEU A 291 21.49 -1.59 -17.92
N ASP A 292 22.58 -1.07 -18.47
CA ASP A 292 22.53 -0.47 -19.79
C ASP A 292 22.30 -1.51 -20.88
N ARG A 293 21.82 -1.04 -22.03
CA ARG A 293 21.54 -1.89 -23.20
C ARG A 293 22.77 -2.64 -23.76
N ARG A 294 23.98 -2.31 -23.29
CA ARG A 294 25.24 -2.99 -23.65
C ARG A 294 25.62 -4.08 -22.62
N GLY A 295 24.86 -4.21 -21.55
CA GLY A 295 25.04 -5.20 -20.49
C GLY A 295 25.96 -4.74 -19.36
N LYS A 296 26.31 -3.46 -19.28
CA LYS A 296 27.06 -2.93 -18.14
C LYS A 296 26.10 -2.45 -17.06
N LEU A 297 26.37 -2.85 -15.82
CA LEU A 297 25.58 -2.52 -14.66
C LEU A 297 26.18 -1.30 -13.93
N HIS A 298 25.33 -0.36 -13.53
CA HIS A 298 25.68 0.87 -12.83
C HIS A 298 24.84 1.01 -11.55
N LEU A 299 25.47 1.38 -10.43
CA LEU A 299 24.75 1.83 -9.24
C LEU A 299 24.38 3.31 -9.42
N VAL A 300 23.08 3.61 -9.41
CA VAL A 300 22.55 4.96 -9.65
C VAL A 300 22.38 5.72 -8.34
N ALA A 301 21.79 5.08 -7.33
CA ALA A 301 21.48 5.72 -6.05
C ALA A 301 21.55 4.70 -4.91
N GLU A 302 22.15 5.10 -3.79
CA GLU A 302 22.28 4.30 -2.56
C GLU A 302 21.55 4.92 -1.35
N ASP A 303 20.92 6.08 -1.55
CA ASP A 303 20.30 6.92 -0.52
C ASP A 303 18.76 6.77 -0.48
N ILE A 304 18.20 5.85 -1.27
CA ILE A 304 16.80 5.44 -1.17
C ILE A 304 16.68 4.46 -0.01
N ARG A 305 15.96 4.84 1.07
CA ARG A 305 15.91 4.08 2.33
C ARG A 305 15.55 2.61 2.14
N ARG A 306 14.61 2.30 1.24
CA ARG A 306 14.29 0.94 0.82
C ARG A 306 13.67 0.96 -0.59
N PRO A 307 14.47 0.90 -1.67
CA PRO A 307 13.98 0.96 -3.03
C PRO A 307 13.13 -0.27 -3.34
N ASN A 308 12.01 -0.10 -4.04
CA ASN A 308 11.07 -1.17 -4.31
C ASN A 308 10.49 -1.08 -5.72
N GLY A 309 9.17 -0.92 -5.92
CA GLY A 309 8.59 -0.84 -7.26
C GLY A 309 9.24 0.20 -8.16
N VAL A 310 9.31 -0.13 -9.45
CA VAL A 310 9.91 0.72 -10.50
C VAL A 310 8.93 0.82 -11.66
N ALA A 311 8.78 2.01 -12.24
CA ALA A 311 8.02 2.22 -13.47
C ALA A 311 8.60 3.36 -14.29
N LEU A 312 8.51 3.27 -15.62
CA LEU A 312 8.81 4.39 -16.51
C LEU A 312 7.54 5.19 -16.80
N SER A 313 7.66 6.51 -16.94
CA SER A 313 6.65 7.36 -17.58
C SER A 313 6.33 6.88 -19.01
N PRO A 314 5.18 7.26 -19.60
CA PRO A 314 4.78 6.80 -20.94
C PRO A 314 5.79 7.12 -22.04
N ASP A 315 6.44 8.28 -21.96
CA ASP A 315 7.46 8.74 -22.91
C ASP A 315 8.89 8.31 -22.53
N GLU A 316 9.04 7.54 -21.45
CA GLU A 316 10.30 7.01 -20.90
C GLU A 316 11.33 8.06 -20.50
N LYS A 317 10.92 9.33 -20.30
CA LYS A 317 11.82 10.41 -19.85
C LYS A 317 11.94 10.53 -18.34
N THR A 318 11.12 9.80 -17.61
CA THR A 318 11.13 9.72 -16.15
C THR A 318 11.04 8.27 -15.71
N VAL A 319 11.87 7.88 -14.74
CA VAL A 319 11.73 6.63 -13.99
C VAL A 319 11.33 6.93 -12.54
N TYR A 320 10.27 6.26 -12.08
CA TYR A 320 9.74 6.35 -10.72
C TYR A 320 10.23 5.15 -9.90
N VAL A 321 10.59 5.39 -8.63
CA VAL A 321 11.08 4.37 -7.71
C VAL A 321 10.37 4.52 -6.36
N ALA A 322 9.70 3.45 -5.93
CA ALA A 322 9.04 3.42 -4.64
C ALA A 322 10.07 3.38 -3.52
N ASN A 323 9.81 4.14 -2.46
CA ASN A 323 10.63 4.18 -1.26
C ASN A 323 9.81 3.62 -0.08
N THR A 324 9.86 2.31 0.13
CA THR A 324 9.00 1.62 1.12
C THR A 324 9.19 2.17 2.54
N ALA A 325 10.38 2.65 2.87
CA ALA A 325 10.75 3.20 4.17
C ALA A 325 10.93 4.73 4.18
N GLY A 326 10.49 5.41 3.11
CA GLY A 326 10.55 6.87 2.99
C GLY A 326 9.18 7.51 2.79
N GLU A 327 9.15 8.83 2.94
CA GLU A 327 7.91 9.62 2.88
C GLU A 327 7.47 9.94 1.45
N SER A 328 8.36 9.80 0.48
CA SER A 328 8.16 10.26 -0.89
C SER A 328 8.37 9.14 -1.90
N LEU A 329 7.55 9.14 -2.95
CA LEU A 329 7.88 8.49 -4.21
C LEU A 329 9.06 9.24 -4.85
N ILE A 330 10.03 8.51 -5.38
CA ILE A 330 11.26 9.08 -5.95
C ILE A 330 11.17 9.07 -7.47
N ALA A 331 11.76 10.06 -8.13
CA ALA A 331 11.90 10.09 -9.58
C ALA A 331 13.29 10.53 -10.04
N PHE A 332 13.64 10.09 -11.25
CA PHE A 332 14.84 10.49 -11.97
C PHE A 332 14.48 10.82 -13.41
N ALA A 333 15.07 11.89 -13.95
CA ALA A 333 15.04 12.13 -15.39
C ALA A 333 15.91 11.08 -16.12
N VAL A 334 15.40 10.53 -17.22
CA VAL A 334 16.10 9.61 -18.11
C VAL A 334 16.73 10.42 -19.23
N LYS A 335 18.05 10.33 -19.37
CA LYS A 335 18.81 11.01 -20.42
C LYS A 335 18.75 10.20 -21.73
N PRO A 336 19.05 10.80 -22.90
CA PRO A 336 19.00 10.10 -24.19
C PRO A 336 19.87 8.84 -24.29
N ASP A 337 20.97 8.77 -23.52
CA ASP A 337 21.85 7.60 -23.46
C ASP A 337 21.36 6.50 -22.51
N GLY A 338 20.23 6.71 -21.82
CA GLY A 338 19.66 5.82 -20.81
C GLY A 338 20.15 6.10 -19.40
N SER A 339 21.17 6.94 -19.20
CA SER A 339 21.64 7.29 -17.86
C SER A 339 20.64 8.18 -17.13
N LEU A 340 20.73 8.21 -15.80
CA LEU A 340 19.79 8.94 -14.97
C LEU A 340 20.36 10.30 -14.53
N GLY A 341 19.45 11.27 -14.38
CA GLY A 341 19.73 12.58 -13.79
C GLY A 341 19.79 12.54 -12.27
N GLU A 342 19.66 13.70 -11.64
CA GLU A 342 19.59 13.78 -10.18
C GLU A 342 18.25 13.25 -9.66
N ARG A 343 18.34 12.67 -8.46
CA ARG A 343 17.19 12.23 -7.68
C ARG A 343 16.36 13.45 -7.28
N HIS A 344 15.04 13.34 -7.37
CA HIS A 344 14.12 14.24 -6.67
C HIS A 344 12.94 13.47 -6.07
N ASP A 345 12.36 14.05 -5.03
CA ASP A 345 11.11 13.59 -4.45
C ASP A 345 9.95 14.03 -5.37
N PHE A 346 9.24 13.06 -5.94
CA PHE A 346 8.17 13.31 -6.91
C PHE A 346 6.84 13.64 -6.23
N ALA A 347 6.44 12.81 -5.26
CA ALA A 347 5.17 12.98 -4.55
C ALA A 347 5.27 12.45 -3.12
N LYS A 348 4.62 13.14 -2.18
CA LYS A 348 4.52 12.69 -0.80
C LYS A 348 3.46 11.61 -0.67
N LEU A 349 3.79 10.51 0.01
CA LEU A 349 2.95 9.33 0.17
C LEU A 349 2.13 9.41 1.46
N ALA A 350 0.80 9.37 1.36
CA ALA A 350 -0.07 9.37 2.54
C ALA A 350 0.08 8.11 3.40
N GLY A 351 0.52 7.00 2.78
CA GLY A 351 0.80 5.74 3.47
C GLY A 351 1.95 5.79 4.50
N PHE A 352 2.77 6.85 4.53
CA PHE A 352 3.96 6.94 5.38
C PHE A 352 3.67 7.02 6.88
N LYS A 353 4.09 6.02 7.66
CA LYS A 353 4.00 6.02 9.12
C LYS A 353 5.39 5.91 9.74
N GLN A 354 5.62 6.70 10.79
CA GLN A 354 6.75 6.53 11.70
C GLN A 354 6.23 6.00 13.03
N GLU A 355 6.66 4.81 13.42
CA GLU A 355 6.31 4.15 14.68
C GLU A 355 7.60 3.70 15.38
N GLY A 356 8.03 4.46 16.39
CA GLY A 356 9.32 4.26 17.04
C GLY A 356 10.48 4.33 16.04
N ASN A 357 11.27 3.26 15.97
CA ASN A 357 12.39 3.13 15.03
C ASN A 357 11.98 2.55 13.66
N SER A 358 10.69 2.29 13.44
CA SER A 358 10.17 1.76 12.17
C SER A 358 9.51 2.86 11.35
N ALA A 359 9.89 2.97 10.09
CA ALA A 359 9.33 3.93 9.14
C ALA A 359 8.83 3.19 7.90
N SER A 360 7.57 3.38 7.51
CA SER A 360 7.08 2.76 6.28
C SER A 360 5.91 3.50 5.63
N SER A 361 6.06 3.85 4.36
CA SER A 361 4.96 4.16 3.45
C SER A 361 4.22 2.93 2.97
N GLY A 362 4.90 1.78 3.04
CA GLY A 362 4.44 0.57 2.42
C GLY A 362 4.40 0.66 0.90
N ALA A 363 5.01 1.70 0.30
CA ALA A 363 5.13 1.85 -1.14
C ALA A 363 5.86 0.66 -1.73
N ASP A 364 5.22 0.03 -2.70
CA ASP A 364 5.64 -1.23 -3.27
C ASP A 364 5.60 -1.07 -4.81
N GLY A 365 4.83 -1.87 -5.53
CA GLY A 365 4.70 -1.76 -6.98
C GLY A 365 4.08 -0.46 -7.50
N ILE A 366 4.56 -0.06 -8.67
CA ILE A 366 4.14 1.14 -9.41
C ILE A 366 3.65 0.73 -10.80
N THR A 367 2.63 1.41 -11.31
CA THR A 367 2.29 1.43 -12.73
C THR A 367 1.91 2.85 -13.19
N VAL A 368 1.78 3.06 -14.50
CA VAL A 368 1.38 4.34 -15.09
C VAL A 368 0.31 4.13 -16.16
N ASP A 369 -0.54 5.13 -16.35
CA ASP A 369 -1.52 5.14 -17.44
C ASP A 369 -1.02 5.95 -18.65
N GLU A 370 -1.78 5.92 -19.75
CA GLU A 370 -1.44 6.66 -20.98
C GLU A 370 -1.46 8.18 -20.84
N ALA A 371 -2.16 8.71 -19.82
CA ALA A 371 -2.17 10.12 -19.48
C ALA A 371 -0.96 10.53 -18.61
N GLY A 372 -0.09 9.58 -18.25
CA GLY A 372 1.10 9.81 -17.43
C GLY A 372 0.84 9.87 -15.93
N ARG A 373 -0.36 9.52 -15.47
CA ARG A 373 -0.67 9.43 -14.05
C ARG A 373 0.05 8.24 -13.44
N VAL A 374 0.50 8.40 -12.20
CA VAL A 374 1.31 7.40 -11.50
C VAL A 374 0.50 6.75 -10.39
N TYR A 375 0.48 5.41 -10.40
CA TYR A 375 -0.27 4.60 -9.45
C TYR A 375 0.71 3.85 -8.56
N VAL A 376 0.56 3.97 -7.24
CA VAL A 376 1.48 3.36 -6.28
C VAL A 376 0.70 2.52 -5.28
N ALA A 377 1.07 1.24 -5.13
CA ALA A 377 0.56 0.41 -4.05
C ALA A 377 1.21 0.84 -2.73
N THR A 378 0.44 1.25 -1.73
CA THR A 378 0.94 1.75 -0.44
C THR A 378 0.14 1.20 0.75
N ASN A 379 0.47 1.65 1.97
CA ASN A 379 -0.35 1.39 3.15
C ASN A 379 -1.75 2.04 3.09
N ALA A 380 -1.96 3.04 2.23
CA ALA A 380 -3.23 3.76 2.08
C ALA A 380 -4.15 3.15 0.99
N GLY A 381 -3.70 2.12 0.28
CA GLY A 381 -4.39 1.57 -0.89
C GLY A 381 -3.55 1.79 -2.16
N ILE A 382 -4.21 2.09 -3.27
CA ILE A 382 -3.54 2.53 -4.50
C ILE A 382 -3.62 4.06 -4.56
N GLU A 383 -2.53 4.73 -4.22
CA GLU A 383 -2.44 6.19 -4.36
C GLU A 383 -2.21 6.57 -5.82
N VAL A 384 -2.93 7.58 -6.32
CA VAL A 384 -2.87 8.04 -7.71
C VAL A 384 -2.40 9.49 -7.73
N PHE A 385 -1.40 9.77 -8.56
CA PHE A 385 -0.80 11.09 -8.73
C PHE A 385 -0.88 11.56 -10.18
N SER A 386 -0.97 12.87 -10.39
CA SER A 386 -0.82 13.49 -11.71
C SER A 386 0.62 13.30 -12.22
N PRO A 387 0.89 13.55 -13.53
CA PRO A 387 2.26 13.55 -14.07
C PRO A 387 3.21 14.53 -13.35
N GLU A 388 2.67 15.54 -12.68
CA GLU A 388 3.38 16.56 -11.90
C GLU A 388 3.47 16.23 -10.40
N GLY A 389 3.03 15.04 -10.00
CA GLY A 389 3.12 14.57 -8.60
C GLY A 389 2.00 15.05 -7.68
N GLN A 390 0.94 15.67 -8.21
CA GLN A 390 -0.20 16.11 -7.39
C GLN A 390 -1.09 14.92 -7.01
N PRO A 391 -1.49 14.76 -5.73
CA PRO A 391 -2.37 13.67 -5.31
C PRO A 391 -3.77 13.84 -5.93
N LEU A 392 -4.24 12.83 -6.65
CA LEU A 392 -5.57 12.81 -7.27
C LEU A 392 -6.59 12.02 -6.45
N GLY A 393 -6.13 11.04 -5.68
CA GLY A 393 -6.98 10.21 -4.83
C GLY A 393 -6.30 8.90 -4.45
N ALA A 394 -7.03 8.06 -3.72
CA ALA A 394 -6.58 6.71 -3.38
C ALA A 394 -7.72 5.71 -3.53
N ILE A 395 -7.43 4.56 -4.14
CA ILE A 395 -8.37 3.44 -4.25
C ILE A 395 -8.11 2.48 -3.09
N ALA A 396 -9.07 2.33 -2.19
CA ALA A 396 -9.00 1.37 -1.09
C ALA A 396 -9.20 -0.06 -1.60
N LEU A 397 -8.51 -1.03 -0.99
CA LEU A 397 -8.66 -2.45 -1.30
C LEU A 397 -8.97 -3.26 -0.04
N PRO A 398 -9.70 -4.38 -0.16
CA PRO A 398 -9.97 -5.28 0.97
C PRO A 398 -8.71 -5.81 1.67
N LYS A 399 -7.62 -5.96 0.91
CA LYS A 399 -6.30 -6.34 1.42
C LYS A 399 -5.25 -5.41 0.86
N LYS A 400 -4.18 -5.21 1.62
CA LYS A 400 -3.08 -4.32 1.23
C LYS A 400 -2.52 -4.75 -0.14
N PRO A 401 -2.49 -3.85 -1.14
CA PRO A 401 -1.87 -4.14 -2.43
C PRO A 401 -0.34 -4.23 -2.28
N GLN A 402 0.28 -4.99 -3.17
CA GLN A 402 1.73 -5.13 -3.29
C GLN A 402 2.22 -4.67 -4.66
N ASN A 403 1.50 -4.98 -5.74
CA ASN A 403 1.94 -4.57 -7.07
C ASN A 403 0.76 -4.40 -8.02
N LEU A 404 0.97 -3.67 -9.12
CA LEU A 404 -0.08 -3.12 -9.96
C LEU A 404 0.26 -3.28 -11.44
N ALA A 405 -0.75 -3.52 -12.27
CA ALA A 405 -0.63 -3.46 -13.72
C ALA A 405 -1.96 -3.14 -14.37
N PHE A 406 -1.95 -2.38 -15.46
CA PHE A 406 -3.10 -2.27 -16.34
C PHE A 406 -3.15 -3.46 -17.31
N ALA A 407 -4.29 -4.15 -17.35
CA ALA A 407 -4.55 -5.30 -18.22
C ALA A 407 -6.02 -5.30 -18.68
N GLY A 408 -6.51 -6.45 -19.15
CA GLY A 408 -7.81 -6.55 -19.80
C GLY A 408 -7.78 -6.05 -21.24
N LYS A 409 -8.94 -6.12 -21.90
CA LYS A 409 -9.11 -5.58 -23.24
C LYS A 409 -8.71 -4.10 -23.25
N ASP A 410 -7.87 -3.72 -24.21
CA ASP A 410 -7.36 -2.35 -24.38
C ASP A 410 -6.68 -1.79 -23.12
N ARG A 411 -6.23 -2.63 -22.18
CA ARG A 411 -5.62 -2.21 -20.90
C ARG A 411 -6.53 -1.31 -20.04
N SER A 412 -7.84 -1.45 -20.16
CA SER A 412 -8.85 -0.61 -19.47
C SER A 412 -9.18 -1.08 -18.04
N GLN A 413 -8.39 -1.99 -17.48
CA GLN A 413 -8.60 -2.55 -16.16
C GLN A 413 -7.32 -2.41 -15.34
N LEU A 414 -7.39 -1.79 -14.18
CA LEU A 414 -6.32 -1.80 -13.21
C LEU A 414 -6.42 -3.08 -12.38
N TYR A 415 -5.39 -3.92 -12.47
CA TYR A 415 -5.20 -5.07 -11.62
C TYR A 415 -4.27 -4.73 -10.47
N ALA A 416 -4.59 -5.26 -9.30
CA ALA A 416 -3.74 -5.21 -8.13
C ALA A 416 -3.55 -6.63 -7.58
N VAL A 417 -2.32 -6.97 -7.22
CA VAL A 417 -2.02 -8.20 -6.51
C VAL A 417 -1.51 -7.88 -5.11
N GLY A 418 -1.83 -8.71 -4.14
CA GLY A 418 -1.34 -8.53 -2.78
C GLY A 418 -2.00 -9.47 -1.79
N ARG A 419 -1.22 -9.94 -0.81
CA ARG A 419 -1.69 -10.80 0.30
C ARG A 419 -2.45 -12.04 -0.18
N GLY A 420 -1.94 -12.66 -1.26
CA GLY A 420 -2.50 -13.89 -1.80
C GLY A 420 -3.81 -13.67 -2.57
N SER A 421 -4.03 -12.46 -3.08
CA SER A 421 -5.27 -12.06 -3.75
C SER A 421 -4.99 -11.26 -5.01
N VAL A 422 -5.90 -11.38 -5.99
CA VAL A 422 -5.92 -10.61 -7.24
C VAL A 422 -7.22 -9.83 -7.29
N PHE A 423 -7.09 -8.51 -7.49
CA PHE A 423 -8.20 -7.59 -7.63
C PHE A 423 -8.23 -6.99 -9.04
N ARG A 424 -9.42 -6.63 -9.51
CA ARG A 424 -9.65 -5.96 -10.79
C ARG A 424 -10.59 -4.78 -10.60
N ILE A 425 -10.22 -3.64 -11.18
CA ILE A 425 -10.96 -2.38 -11.13
C ILE A 425 -11.08 -1.86 -12.56
N ALA A 426 -12.31 -1.56 -13.00
CA ALA A 426 -12.50 -0.92 -14.30
C ALA A 426 -12.05 0.54 -14.23
N THR A 427 -11.37 1.04 -15.26
CA THR A 427 -10.85 2.40 -15.29
C THR A 427 -11.42 3.20 -16.45
N GLU A 428 -11.45 4.53 -16.28
CA GLU A 428 -11.80 5.50 -17.33
C GLU A 428 -10.60 5.83 -18.25
N THR A 429 -9.43 5.29 -17.91
CA THR A 429 -8.15 5.43 -18.62
C THR A 429 -7.64 4.06 -19.05
N HIS A 430 -6.61 4.06 -19.89
CA HIS A 430 -5.93 2.87 -20.36
C HIS A 430 -4.47 2.83 -19.90
N GLY A 431 -3.96 1.63 -19.65
CA GLY A 431 -2.54 1.43 -19.45
C GLY A 431 -1.73 1.74 -20.70
N VAL A 432 -0.47 2.15 -20.52
CA VAL A 432 0.45 2.46 -21.64
C VAL A 432 0.58 1.25 -22.57
N ALA A 433 0.30 1.42 -23.86
CA ALA A 433 0.47 0.39 -24.87
C ALA A 433 1.96 0.21 -25.27
N ARG A 434 2.74 -0.45 -24.40
CA ARG A 434 4.15 -0.79 -24.69
C ARG A 434 4.53 -2.20 -24.21
N PRO A 435 5.60 -2.79 -24.80
CA PRO A 435 6.36 -3.86 -24.16
C PRO A 435 7.04 -3.27 -22.92
N GLY A 436 6.86 -3.92 -21.78
CA GLY A 436 7.49 -3.54 -20.51
C GLY A 436 6.60 -3.92 -19.34
N LYS A 437 6.92 -3.36 -18.19
CA LYS A 437 5.97 -3.20 -17.08
C LYS A 437 5.09 -1.98 -17.34
#